data_AF-A0A066RKV5-F1
#
_entry.id   AF-A0A066RKV5-F1
#
_cell.length_a   1.000
_cell.length_b   1.000
_cell.length_c   1.000
_cell.angle_alpha   90.00
_cell.angle_beta   90.00
_cell.angle_gamma   90.00
#
_symmetry.space_group_name_H-M   'P 1'
#
loop_
_entity.id
_entity.type
_entity.pdbx_description
1 polymer ?
#
loop_
_entity_poly.entity_id
_entity_poly.type
_entity_poly.pdbx_seq_one_letter_code
_entity_poly.pdbx_strand_id
1 'polypeptide(L)'
;MDKGYRLLERIELGEPKNSYDTVGSTQHLIESIHNHLADLLNTHTGNAMIANDYGLPDFNDVLADKSNIVREIRNSVKSTIEKYEPRLSGVIVRYIPHVDNPLQLNFAVSGEVLHNDKKTMMNIDLSVGVDGKFSV
;
A
#
# COMPACT_ATOMS: atom_id res chain seq x y z
N MET A 1 -2.23 -11.56 19.60
CA MET A 1 -0.80 -11.36 19.30
C MET A 1 -0.72 -10.24 18.28
N ASP A 2 -0.34 -9.07 18.75
CA ASP A 2 -0.19 -7.88 17.91
C ASP A 2 1.17 -7.96 17.21
N LYS A 3 1.17 -8.14 15.88
CA LYS A 3 2.39 -8.44 15.12
C LYS A 3 2.98 -7.15 14.55
N GLY A 4 3.97 -6.58 15.25
CA GLY A 4 4.69 -5.37 14.83
C GLY A 4 5.52 -5.52 13.54
N TYR A 5 5.93 -6.74 13.17
CA TYR A 5 6.80 -7.01 12.02
C TYR A 5 6.28 -8.12 11.10
N ARG A 6 6.68 -8.07 9.83
CA ARG A 6 6.49 -9.17 8.86
C ARG A 6 7.41 -10.33 9.15
N LEU A 7 7.11 -11.50 8.58
CA LEU A 7 7.95 -12.69 8.76
C LEU A 7 9.36 -12.48 8.20
N LEU A 8 9.48 -11.91 7.00
CA LEU A 8 10.76 -11.74 6.33
C LEU A 8 11.64 -10.71 7.03
N GLU A 9 11.07 -9.58 7.48
CA GLU A 9 11.78 -8.57 8.29
C GLU A 9 12.33 -9.17 9.59
N ARG A 10 11.55 -10.03 10.27
CA ARG A 10 12.01 -10.73 11.49
C ARG A 10 13.18 -11.66 11.22
N ILE A 11 13.24 -12.27 10.04
CA ILE A 11 14.36 -13.13 9.63
C ILE A 11 15.60 -12.27 9.36
N GLU A 12 15.44 -11.12 8.69
CA GLU A 12 16.53 -10.19 8.37
C GLU A 12 17.15 -9.58 9.62
N LEU A 13 16.34 -9.24 10.63
CA LEU A 13 16.80 -8.69 11.91
C LEU A 13 17.56 -9.70 12.80
N GLY A 14 17.57 -11.00 12.44
CA GLY A 14 18.31 -12.01 13.18
C GLY A 14 17.82 -12.26 14.61
N GLU A 15 16.57 -11.89 14.92
CA GLU A 15 15.99 -12.03 16.27
C GLU A 15 16.00 -13.51 16.72
N PRO A 16 16.43 -13.81 17.97
CA PRO A 16 16.44 -15.18 18.46
C PRO A 16 15.03 -15.78 18.47
N LYS A 17 14.93 -17.10 18.22
CA LYS A 17 13.67 -17.87 18.09
C LYS A 17 12.64 -17.73 19.24
N ASN A 18 12.97 -17.03 20.33
CA ASN A 18 12.14 -16.77 21.50
C ASN A 18 11.78 -15.30 21.72
N SER A 19 12.16 -14.37 20.85
CA SER A 19 11.73 -12.96 20.92
C SER A 19 10.35 -12.77 20.28
N TYR A 20 9.35 -13.48 20.80
CA TYR A 20 7.95 -13.24 20.40
C TYR A 20 7.38 -11.94 21.01
N ASP A 21 8.12 -11.32 21.93
CA ASP A 21 7.71 -10.17 22.75
C ASP A 21 8.44 -8.86 22.43
N THR A 22 9.31 -8.81 21.41
CA THR A 22 9.79 -7.54 20.86
C THR A 22 8.68 -6.94 20.02
N VAL A 23 7.72 -6.36 20.73
CA VAL A 23 6.74 -5.41 20.23
C VAL A 23 7.52 -4.32 19.50
N GLY A 24 7.68 -4.48 18.19
CA GLY A 24 8.31 -3.48 17.34
C GLY A 24 7.64 -2.15 17.58
N SER A 25 8.41 -1.07 17.72
CA SER A 25 7.84 0.26 17.92
C SER A 25 6.76 0.55 16.87
N THR A 26 5.75 1.36 17.21
CA THR A 26 4.74 1.82 16.24
C THR A 26 5.38 2.37 14.97
N GLN A 27 6.56 3.01 15.09
CA GLN A 27 7.32 3.53 13.97
C GLN A 27 7.78 2.42 13.01
N HIS A 28 8.33 1.32 13.53
CA HIS A 28 8.75 0.20 12.70
C HIS A 28 7.56 -0.50 12.03
N LEU A 29 6.42 -0.62 12.73
CA LEU A 29 5.21 -1.15 12.12
C LEU A 29 4.75 -0.28 10.95
N ILE A 30 4.76 1.04 11.11
CA ILE A 30 4.43 1.98 10.03
C ILE A 30 5.39 1.82 8.86
N GLU A 31 6.69 1.71 9.10
CA GLU A 31 7.70 1.50 8.06
C GLU A 31 7.53 0.15 7.34
N SER A 32 7.23 -0.92 8.09
CA SER A 32 6.91 -2.24 7.52
C SER A 32 5.68 -2.20 6.60
N ILE A 33 4.63 -1.48 7.02
CA ILE A 33 3.43 -1.28 6.20
C ILE A 33 3.78 -0.44 4.96
N HIS A 34 4.55 0.63 5.12
CA HIS A 34 4.97 1.50 4.03
C HIS A 34 5.73 0.72 2.94
N ASN A 35 6.77 -0.03 3.34
CA ASN A 35 7.58 -0.81 2.41
C ASN A 35 6.75 -1.85 1.67
N HIS A 36 5.83 -2.52 2.35
CA HIS A 36 4.92 -3.42 1.67
C HIS A 36 4.04 -2.73 0.65
N LEU A 37 3.49 -1.56 0.98
CA LEU A 37 2.62 -0.84 0.05
C LEU A 37 3.40 -0.41 -1.19
N ALA A 38 4.66 -0.01 -1.04
CA ALA A 38 5.55 0.24 -2.16
C ALA A 38 5.72 -0.99 -3.06
N ASP A 39 5.98 -2.17 -2.49
CA ASP A 39 6.12 -3.42 -3.25
C ASP A 39 4.80 -3.86 -3.90
N LEU A 40 3.70 -3.82 -3.13
CA LEU A 40 2.37 -4.27 -3.55
C LEU A 40 1.84 -3.41 -4.71
N LEU A 41 1.94 -2.09 -4.59
CA LEU A 41 1.40 -1.17 -5.59
C LEU A 41 2.26 -1.09 -6.86
N ASN A 42 3.54 -1.46 -6.78
CA ASN A 42 4.41 -1.61 -7.96
C ASN A 42 4.37 -3.01 -8.59
N THR A 43 3.66 -3.96 -7.99
CA THR A 43 3.46 -5.30 -8.57
C THR A 43 2.25 -5.29 -9.49
N HIS A 44 2.40 -5.84 -10.69
CA HIS A 44 1.28 -6.02 -11.63
C HIS A 44 0.56 -7.35 -11.35
N THR A 45 -0.79 -7.34 -11.39
CA THR A 45 -1.58 -8.58 -11.28
C THR A 45 -1.16 -9.59 -12.34
N GLY A 46 -1.08 -10.87 -11.97
CA GLY A 46 -0.57 -11.94 -12.81
C GLY A 46 0.92 -12.24 -12.65
N ASN A 47 1.70 -11.37 -11.99
CA ASN A 47 3.12 -11.62 -11.71
C ASN A 47 3.35 -12.59 -10.54
N ALA A 48 2.39 -12.72 -9.63
CA ALA A 48 2.47 -13.65 -8.51
C ALA A 48 1.78 -14.98 -8.86
N MET A 49 2.58 -16.03 -9.11
CA MET A 49 2.08 -17.36 -9.51
C MET A 49 1.11 -18.01 -8.51
N ILE A 50 1.18 -17.63 -7.24
CA ILE A 50 0.34 -18.18 -6.17
C ILE A 50 -0.92 -17.34 -5.89
N ALA A 51 -1.00 -16.14 -6.46
CA ALA A 51 -2.08 -15.18 -6.23
C ALA A 51 -2.20 -14.27 -7.45
N ASN A 52 -3.01 -14.68 -8.43
CA ASN A 52 -3.14 -13.98 -9.72
C ASN A 52 -3.63 -12.53 -9.59
N ASP A 53 -4.29 -12.20 -8.49
CA ASP A 53 -4.85 -10.88 -8.16
C ASP A 53 -3.97 -10.06 -7.21
N TYR A 54 -2.75 -10.52 -6.90
CA TYR A 54 -1.79 -9.74 -6.13
C TYR A 54 -1.19 -8.62 -6.97
N GLY A 55 -1.32 -7.38 -6.48
CA GLY A 55 -0.85 -6.17 -7.13
C GLY A 55 -1.97 -5.32 -7.72
N LEU A 56 -1.61 -4.43 -8.64
CA LEU A 56 -2.54 -3.59 -9.39
C LEU A 56 -2.68 -4.10 -10.83
N PRO A 57 -3.88 -3.98 -11.43
CA PRO A 57 -4.06 -4.28 -12.85
C PRO A 57 -3.29 -3.27 -13.71
N ASP A 58 -2.96 -3.67 -14.94
CA ASP A 58 -2.47 -2.73 -15.93
C ASP A 58 -3.62 -1.76 -16.31
N PHE A 59 -3.34 -0.46 -16.27
CA PHE A 59 -4.31 0.60 -16.58
C PHE A 59 -4.16 1.17 -18.01
N ASN A 60 -3.27 0.59 -18.83
CA ASN A 60 -2.98 1.04 -20.20
C ASN A 60 -4.23 1.03 -21.11
N ASP A 61 -5.16 0.08 -20.93
CA ASP A 61 -6.36 -0.05 -21.76
C ASP A 61 -7.50 0.93 -21.39
N VAL A 62 -7.38 1.62 -20.25
CA VAL A 62 -8.44 2.48 -19.68
C VAL A 62 -8.21 3.98 -19.99
N LEU A 63 -7.06 4.32 -20.58
CA LEU A 63 -6.61 5.70 -20.82
C LEU A 63 -7.51 6.53 -21.78
N ALA A 64 -8.54 5.94 -22.38
CA ALA A 64 -9.47 6.63 -23.28
C ALA A 64 -10.43 7.62 -22.57
N ASP A 65 -10.72 7.42 -21.27
CA ASP A 65 -11.56 8.34 -20.48
C ASP A 65 -10.92 8.64 -19.12
N LYS A 66 -10.41 9.87 -18.97
CA LYS A 66 -9.73 10.35 -17.74
C LYS A 66 -10.63 10.31 -16.49
N SER A 67 -11.94 10.50 -16.63
CA SER A 67 -12.85 10.43 -15.47
C SER A 67 -12.97 9.00 -14.97
N ASN A 68 -13.02 8.05 -15.90
CA ASN A 68 -13.14 6.64 -15.56
C ASN A 68 -11.83 6.10 -14.96
N ILE A 69 -10.67 6.45 -15.51
CA ILE A 69 -9.38 5.90 -15.05
C ILE A 69 -9.04 6.31 -13.61
N VAL A 70 -9.31 7.55 -13.20
CA VAL A 70 -9.06 8.00 -11.82
C VAL A 70 -9.90 7.21 -10.83
N ARG A 71 -11.15 6.92 -11.19
CA ARG A 71 -12.06 6.12 -10.35
C ARG A 71 -11.60 4.67 -10.28
N GLU A 72 -11.17 4.09 -11.40
CA GLU A 72 -10.69 2.72 -11.46
C GLU A 72 -9.40 2.53 -10.65
N ILE A 73 -8.38 3.39 -10.84
CA ILE A 73 -7.15 3.34 -10.04
C ILE A 73 -7.46 3.46 -8.55
N ARG A 74 -8.31 4.43 -8.18
CA ARG A 74 -8.71 4.62 -6.77
C ARG A 74 -9.33 3.36 -6.18
N ASN A 75 -10.25 2.73 -6.91
CA ASN A 75 -10.95 1.53 -6.45
C ASN A 75 -10.00 0.35 -6.36
N SER A 76 -9.16 0.12 -7.37
CA SER A 76 -8.16 -0.95 -7.40
C SER A 76 -7.15 -0.80 -6.27
N VAL A 77 -6.56 0.39 -6.09
CA VAL A 77 -5.64 0.69 -4.97
C VAL A 77 -6.32 0.38 -3.65
N LYS A 78 -7.55 0.88 -3.43
CA LYS A 78 -8.28 0.62 -2.19
C LYS A 78 -8.48 -0.88 -1.94
N SER A 79 -9.03 -1.61 -2.92
CA SER A 79 -9.34 -3.04 -2.76
C SER A 79 -8.08 -3.89 -2.56
N THR A 80 -6.99 -3.57 -3.27
CA THR A 80 -5.72 -4.29 -3.16
C THR A 80 -5.11 -4.08 -1.78
N ILE A 81 -5.10 -2.84 -1.25
CA ILE A 81 -4.61 -2.56 0.10
C ILE A 81 -5.45 -3.27 1.16
N GLU A 82 -6.78 -3.15 1.09
CA GLU A 82 -7.68 -3.78 2.06
C GLU A 82 -7.53 -5.32 2.08
N LYS A 83 -7.19 -5.91 0.94
CA LYS A 83 -7.00 -7.37 0.81
C LYS A 83 -5.64 -7.86 1.30
N TYR A 84 -4.55 -7.17 0.93
CA TYR A 84 -3.19 -7.68 1.14
C TYR A 84 -2.44 -7.02 2.30
N GLU A 85 -2.92 -5.88 2.82
CA GLU A 85 -2.33 -5.23 4.00
C GLU A 85 -3.38 -5.01 5.10
N PRO A 86 -3.87 -6.09 5.75
CA PRO A 86 -4.95 -6.00 6.75
C PRO A 86 -4.53 -5.27 8.03
N ARG A 87 -3.24 -4.96 8.23
CA ARG A 87 -2.77 -4.15 9.36
C ARG A 87 -3.11 -2.67 9.18
N LEU A 88 -3.39 -2.23 7.94
CA LEU A 88 -3.92 -0.92 7.62
C LEU A 88 -5.44 -1.02 7.39
N SER A 89 -6.22 -0.52 8.33
CA SER A 89 -7.69 -0.58 8.30
C SER A 89 -8.32 0.76 7.95
N GLY A 90 -9.60 0.76 7.55
CA GLY A 90 -10.31 2.01 7.25
C GLY A 90 -9.69 2.81 6.09
N VAL A 91 -9.22 2.11 5.06
CA VAL A 91 -8.47 2.71 3.95
C VAL A 91 -9.35 3.67 3.14
N ILE A 92 -8.87 4.91 3.00
CA ILE A 92 -9.47 5.95 2.17
C ILE A 92 -8.44 6.38 1.14
N VAL A 93 -8.83 6.36 -0.14
CA VAL A 93 -8.00 6.81 -1.25
C VAL A 93 -8.67 8.02 -1.90
N ARG A 94 -7.98 9.17 -1.92
CA ARG A 94 -8.49 10.43 -2.51
C ARG A 94 -7.61 10.84 -3.67
N TYR A 95 -8.22 11.18 -4.81
CA TYR A 95 -7.48 11.79 -5.91
C TYR A 95 -7.16 13.26 -5.60
N ILE A 96 -5.92 13.66 -5.84
CA ILE A 96 -5.41 15.01 -5.65
C ILE A 96 -5.09 15.60 -7.05
N PRO A 97 -5.96 16.47 -7.59
CA PRO A 97 -5.73 17.06 -8.91
C PRO A 97 -4.46 17.92 -8.90
N HIS A 98 -3.56 17.69 -9.87
CA HIS A 98 -2.38 18.53 -10.06
C HIS A 98 -2.61 19.47 -11.25
N VAL A 99 -2.70 20.78 -10.99
CA VAL A 99 -3.04 21.79 -12.01
C VAL A 99 -1.92 21.91 -13.06
N ASP A 100 -0.66 21.86 -12.62
CA ASP A 100 0.50 22.09 -13.48
C ASP A 100 0.94 20.84 -14.27
N ASN A 101 0.48 19.65 -13.86
CA ASN A 101 0.84 18.38 -14.51
C ASN A 101 -0.38 17.43 -14.60
N PRO A 102 -1.30 17.65 -15.55
CA PRO A 102 -2.56 16.92 -15.64
C PRO A 102 -2.43 15.47 -16.17
N LEU A 103 -1.19 15.02 -16.45
CA LEU A 103 -0.89 13.63 -16.80
C LEU A 103 -0.37 12.83 -15.61
N GLN A 104 0.06 13.50 -14.54
CA GLN A 104 0.45 12.86 -13.30
C GLN A 104 -0.79 12.69 -12.41
N LEU A 105 -1.06 11.45 -12.01
CA LEU A 105 -2.18 11.14 -11.14
C LEU A 105 -1.68 11.00 -9.71
N ASN A 106 -2.10 11.91 -8.83
CA ASN A 106 -1.72 11.87 -7.43
C ASN A 106 -2.91 11.41 -6.58
N PHE A 107 -2.63 10.59 -5.57
CA PHE A 107 -3.62 10.09 -4.64
C PHE A 107 -3.09 10.20 -3.21
N ALA A 108 -3.94 10.65 -2.28
CA ALA A 108 -3.65 10.54 -0.86
C ALA A 108 -4.35 9.29 -0.31
N VAL A 109 -3.57 8.38 0.27
CA VAL A 109 -4.05 7.20 0.98
C VAL A 109 -3.94 7.45 2.48
N SER A 110 -5.03 7.19 3.20
CA SER A 110 -5.05 7.27 4.65
C SER A 110 -5.70 6.04 5.25
N GLY A 111 -5.23 5.60 6.41
CA GLY A 111 -5.84 4.51 7.17
C GLY A 111 -5.39 4.46 8.62
N GLU A 112 -6.00 3.56 9.38
CA GLU A 112 -5.74 3.33 10.79
C GLU A 112 -4.87 2.08 10.98
N VAL A 113 -3.77 2.25 11.72
CA VAL A 113 -2.92 1.15 12.21
C VAL A 113 -3.16 1.00 13.70
N LEU A 114 -3.54 -0.21 14.12
CA LEU A 114 -3.71 -0.57 15.53
C LEU A 114 -2.44 -1.24 16.03
N HIS A 115 -1.86 -0.70 17.10
CA HIS A 115 -0.69 -1.29 17.75
C HIS A 115 -0.69 -1.05 19.27
N ASN A 116 -0.54 -2.10 20.08
CA ASN A 116 -0.65 -2.07 21.55
C ASN A 116 -1.90 -1.32 22.04
N ASP A 117 -3.05 -1.65 21.47
CA ASP A 117 -4.35 -0.98 21.73
C ASP A 117 -4.38 0.52 21.41
N LYS A 118 -3.34 1.04 20.76
CA LYS A 118 -3.26 2.44 20.30
C LYS A 118 -3.49 2.51 18.80
N LYS A 119 -4.46 3.32 18.40
CA LYS A 119 -4.71 3.66 17.00
C LYS A 119 -3.81 4.81 16.56
N THR A 120 -3.15 4.63 15.42
CA THR A 120 -2.34 5.66 14.77
C THR A 120 -2.81 5.85 13.33
N MET A 121 -3.00 7.09 12.92
CA MET A 121 -3.29 7.40 11.51
C MET A 121 -2.01 7.34 10.69
N MET A 122 -2.06 6.61 9.59
CA MET A 122 -1.03 6.58 8.56
C MET A 122 -1.54 7.32 7.33
N ASN A 123 -0.70 8.19 6.76
CA ASN A 123 -0.97 8.87 5.50
C ASN A 123 0.19 8.60 4.54
N ILE A 124 -0.15 8.39 3.28
CA ILE A 124 0.78 8.02 2.21
C ILE A 124 0.35 8.79 0.97
N ASP A 125 1.31 9.42 0.31
CA ASP A 125 1.09 10.10 -0.95
C ASP A 125 1.54 9.19 -2.09
N LEU A 126 0.60 8.79 -2.94
CA LEU A 126 0.86 8.00 -4.12
C LEU A 126 0.89 8.91 -5.35
N SER A 127 1.91 8.76 -6.18
CA SER A 127 1.94 9.37 -7.51
C SER A 127 2.12 8.31 -8.59
N VAL A 128 1.33 8.42 -9.65
CA VAL A 128 1.42 7.56 -10.83
C VAL A 128 2.13 8.34 -11.92
N GLY A 129 3.31 7.86 -12.29
CA GLY A 129 4.09 8.40 -13.40
C GLY A 129 3.47 8.05 -14.75
N VAL A 130 3.90 8.77 -15.79
CA VAL A 130 3.54 8.47 -17.18
C VAL A 130 4.07 7.12 -17.67
N ASP A 131 5.00 6.52 -16.92
CA ASP A 131 5.55 5.18 -17.12
C ASP A 131 4.76 4.07 -16.41
N GLY A 132 3.65 4.41 -15.75
CA GLY A 132 2.80 3.47 -15.02
C GLY A 132 3.35 3.07 -13.64
N LYS A 133 4.48 3.63 -13.21
CA LYS A 133 5.04 3.33 -11.89
C LYS A 133 4.33 4.12 -10.79
N PHE A 134 4.17 3.46 -9.64
CA PHE A 134 3.64 4.06 -8.43
C PHE A 134 4.81 4.45 -7.54
N SER A 135 4.93 5.75 -7.24
CA SER A 135 5.83 6.23 -6.19
C SER A 135 5.03 6.47 -4.93
N VAL A 136 5.52 5.93 -3.81
CA VAL A 136 4.90 5.90 -2.47
C VAL A 136 5.77 6.71 -1.52
#